data_AF-A0A962QE28-F1
#
_entry.id   AF-A0A962QE28-F1
#
_cell.length_a   1.000
_cell.length_b   1.000
_cell.length_c   1.000
_cell.angle_alpha   90.00
_cell.angle_beta   90.00
_cell.angle_gamma   90.00
#
_symmetry.space_group_name_H-M   'P 1'
#
loop_
_entity.id
_entity.type
_entity.pdbx_description
1 polymer ?
#
loop_
_entity_poly.entity_id
_entity_poly.type
_entity_poly.pdbx_seq_one_letter_code
_entity_poly.pdbx_strand_id
1 'polypeptide(L)'
;PAQALADLRARRAAVNMPGSHSGYNALRYLVASLLQSDDASQVRPFFSQVLDSGSHAASLQLLQTDQADCAAIDCVTFALLARHRPAAIHGLRVLTRSPQVPGLPYVCSNTCTEDTVQRLRNGLFAALNAPHLADARAELLLQDAVILSPDAYQPIQQMMVHAQRAGYIELS
;
A
#
# COMPACT_ATOMS: atom_id res chain seq x y z
N PRO A 1 -2.78 18.87 15.05
CA PRO A 1 -2.53 17.70 14.18
C PRO A 1 -3.01 18.02 12.76
N ALA A 2 -2.35 17.50 11.71
CA ALA A 2 -2.82 17.62 10.32
C ALA A 2 -4.30 17.18 10.22
N GLN A 3 -5.07 17.66 9.26
CA GLN A 3 -6.48 17.27 9.01
C GLN A 3 -6.68 16.71 7.60
N ALA A 4 -5.87 17.13 6.64
CA ALA A 4 -5.84 16.64 5.28
C ALA A 4 -4.40 16.33 4.82
N LEU A 5 -4.27 15.66 3.66
CA LEU A 5 -2.96 15.40 3.05
C LEU A 5 -2.16 16.68 2.81
N ALA A 6 -2.82 17.77 2.40
CA ALA A 6 -2.18 19.06 2.15
C ALA A 6 -1.45 19.63 3.38
N ASP A 7 -1.93 19.34 4.59
CA ASP A 7 -1.31 19.79 5.84
C ASP A 7 0.02 19.07 6.15
N LEU A 8 0.34 18.01 5.40
CA LEU A 8 1.59 17.26 5.51
C LEU A 8 2.72 17.87 4.65
N ARG A 9 2.49 19.01 4.01
CA ARG A 9 3.56 19.70 3.27
C ARG A 9 4.74 20.01 4.19
N ALA A 10 5.95 19.76 3.70
CA ALA A 10 7.22 19.89 4.42
C ALA A 10 7.33 19.03 5.70
N ARG A 11 6.50 17.99 5.85
CA ARG A 11 6.62 16.98 6.92
C ARG A 11 7.48 15.80 6.49
N ARG A 12 7.84 14.95 7.46
CA ARG A 12 8.58 13.69 7.24
C ARG A 12 7.60 12.56 6.95
N ALA A 13 7.80 11.84 5.86
CA ALA A 13 7.00 10.67 5.51
C ALA A 13 7.81 9.38 5.63
N ALA A 14 7.24 8.35 6.24
CA ALA A 14 7.76 6.99 6.18
C ALA A 14 7.06 6.19 5.06
N VAL A 15 7.87 5.46 4.29
CA VAL A 15 7.43 4.60 3.19
C VAL A 15 8.09 3.23 3.32
N ASN A 16 7.52 2.21 2.69
CA ASN A 16 8.12 0.87 2.74
C ASN A 16 9.39 0.80 1.92
N MET A 17 9.29 1.09 0.62
CA MET A 17 10.39 1.10 -0.36
C MET A 17 9.82 1.56 -1.72
N PRO A 18 10.64 2.05 -2.67
CA PRO A 18 10.16 2.54 -3.96
C PRO A 18 9.31 1.55 -4.78
N GLY A 19 9.59 0.24 -4.66
CA GLY A 19 8.83 -0.82 -5.34
C GLY A 19 7.47 -1.16 -4.73
N SER A 20 7.09 -0.56 -3.59
CA SER A 20 5.84 -0.87 -2.91
C SER A 20 4.66 -0.09 -3.50
N HIS A 21 3.53 -0.77 -3.79
CA HIS A 21 2.33 -0.05 -4.18
C HIS A 21 1.71 0.72 -3.01
N SER A 22 1.21 -0.02 -2.01
CA SER A 22 0.52 0.54 -0.83
C SER A 22 1.43 1.38 0.05
N GLY A 23 2.72 1.02 0.13
CA GLY A 23 3.71 1.68 0.98
C GLY A 23 4.48 2.80 0.31
N TYR A 24 4.25 3.09 -0.97
CA TYR A 24 4.97 4.16 -1.70
C TYR A 24 4.15 4.75 -2.85
N ASN A 25 3.83 3.96 -3.87
CA ASN A 25 3.20 4.46 -5.11
C ASN A 25 1.85 5.14 -4.88
N ALA A 26 1.01 4.60 -3.98
CA ALA A 26 -0.29 5.17 -3.67
C ALA A 26 -0.17 6.56 -3.02
N LEU A 27 0.78 6.76 -2.12
CA LEU A 27 1.08 8.07 -1.53
C LEU A 27 1.61 9.04 -2.59
N ARG A 28 2.52 8.56 -3.44
CA ARG A 28 3.09 9.34 -4.55
C ARG A 28 2.02 9.82 -5.52
N TYR A 29 1.04 8.96 -5.84
CA TYR A 29 -0.13 9.32 -6.63
C TYR A 29 -0.96 10.41 -5.96
N LEU A 30 -1.31 10.25 -4.68
CA LEU A 30 -2.12 11.25 -3.96
C LEU A 30 -1.45 12.62 -3.87
N VAL A 31 -0.14 12.65 -3.62
CA VAL A 31 0.67 13.89 -3.61
C VAL A 31 0.66 14.54 -4.99
N ALA A 32 0.91 13.75 -6.05
CA ALA A 32 0.89 14.26 -7.41
C ALA A 32 -0.49 14.83 -7.80
N SER A 33 -1.58 14.16 -7.43
CA SER A 33 -2.94 14.63 -7.69
C SER A 33 -3.29 15.91 -6.94
N LEU A 34 -2.71 16.14 -5.77
CA LEU A 34 -2.90 17.38 -5.00
C LEU A 34 -2.23 18.59 -5.67
N LEU A 35 -1.13 18.39 -6.39
CA LEU A 35 -0.26 19.46 -6.86
C LEU A 35 -0.46 19.82 -8.34
N GLN A 36 -1.29 19.09 -9.06
CA GLN A 36 -1.70 19.46 -10.43
C GLN A 36 -2.47 20.79 -10.51
N SER A 37 -2.86 21.38 -9.37
CA SER A 37 -3.46 22.71 -9.29
C SER A 37 -2.44 23.85 -9.14
N ASP A 38 -1.18 23.56 -8.82
CA ASP A 38 -0.14 24.57 -8.63
C ASP A 38 0.74 24.67 -9.89
N ASP A 39 1.16 25.89 -10.24
CA ASP A 39 2.00 26.25 -11.40
C ASP A 39 3.11 25.21 -11.68
N ALA A 40 2.97 24.50 -12.80
CA ALA A 40 3.81 23.36 -13.22
C ALA A 40 5.28 23.75 -13.53
N SER A 41 5.65 25.01 -13.37
CA SER A 41 7.00 25.51 -13.69
C SER A 41 8.06 25.16 -12.65
N GLN A 42 7.71 24.71 -11.43
CA GLN A 42 8.67 24.19 -10.44
C GLN A 42 8.07 23.09 -9.55
N VAL A 43 8.37 21.82 -9.85
CA VAL A 43 8.04 20.70 -8.95
C VAL A 43 8.97 20.76 -7.73
N ARG A 44 8.41 21.13 -6.57
CA ARG A 44 9.13 21.12 -5.28
C ARG A 44 8.81 19.84 -4.51
N PRO A 45 9.75 19.31 -3.71
CA PRO A 45 9.45 18.20 -2.81
C PRO A 45 8.25 18.54 -1.92
N PHE A 46 7.28 17.63 -1.86
CA PHE A 46 6.10 17.81 -1.02
C PHE A 46 6.44 17.57 0.45
N PHE A 47 7.25 16.54 0.72
CA PHE A 47 7.77 16.21 2.05
C PHE A 47 9.14 16.84 2.24
N SER A 48 9.50 17.16 3.49
CA SER A 48 10.87 17.60 3.82
C SER A 48 11.86 16.44 3.84
N GLN A 49 11.36 15.23 4.09
CA GLN A 49 12.13 13.99 4.09
C GLN A 49 11.21 12.80 3.82
N VAL A 50 11.72 11.82 3.07
CA VAL A 50 11.08 10.53 2.86
C VAL A 50 12.01 9.44 3.37
N LEU A 51 11.51 8.65 4.32
CA LEU A 51 12.27 7.60 5.03
C LEU A 51 11.85 6.23 4.48
N ASP A 52 12.80 5.52 3.88
CA ASP A 52 12.64 4.11 3.53
C ASP A 52 12.77 3.26 4.80
N SER A 53 11.67 2.62 5.19
CA SER A 53 11.58 1.82 6.41
C SER A 53 11.69 0.31 6.16
N GLY A 54 11.70 -0.14 4.91
CA GLY A 54 11.64 -1.54 4.50
C GLY A 54 10.29 -2.25 4.73
N SER A 55 9.41 -1.79 5.61
CA SER A 55 8.13 -2.46 5.91
C SER A 55 7.08 -1.56 6.55
N HIS A 56 5.81 -1.94 6.45
CA HIS A 56 4.70 -1.21 7.09
C HIS A 56 4.83 -1.14 8.61
N ALA A 57 5.27 -2.23 9.26
CA ALA A 57 5.45 -2.26 10.71
C ALA A 57 6.57 -1.29 11.14
N ALA A 58 7.69 -1.27 10.41
CA ALA A 58 8.79 -0.33 10.66
C ALA A 58 8.34 1.13 10.40
N SER A 59 7.56 1.39 9.35
CA SER A 59 6.96 2.70 9.10
C SER A 59 6.13 3.20 10.29
N LEU A 60 5.30 2.34 10.89
CA LEU A 60 4.52 2.70 12.08
C LEU A 60 5.42 2.95 13.30
N GLN A 61 6.48 2.17 13.49
CA GLN A 61 7.46 2.39 14.56
C GLN A 61 8.16 3.75 14.42
N LEU A 62 8.47 4.21 13.21
CA LEU A 62 9.01 5.55 12.98
C LEU A 62 8.03 6.65 13.40
N LEU A 63 6.71 6.45 13.27
CA LEU A 63 5.71 7.38 13.81
C LEU A 63 5.71 7.38 15.35
N GLN A 64 5.78 6.20 15.95
CA GLN A 64 5.73 6.07 17.42
C GLN A 64 6.98 6.63 18.12
N THR A 65 8.10 6.66 17.41
CA THR A 65 9.37 7.19 17.89
C THR A 65 9.64 8.62 17.44
N ASP A 66 8.62 9.30 16.89
CA ASP A 66 8.68 10.69 16.41
C ASP A 66 9.78 10.93 15.36
N GLN A 67 10.13 9.90 14.59
CA GLN A 67 11.09 9.97 13.47
C GLN A 67 10.40 10.32 12.14
N ALA A 68 9.09 10.05 12.02
CA ALA A 68 8.25 10.42 10.90
C ALA A 68 6.93 11.04 11.38
N ASP A 69 6.32 11.88 10.54
CA ASP A 69 5.06 12.57 10.87
C ASP A 69 3.85 11.89 10.22
N CYS A 70 4.06 11.13 9.15
CA CYS A 70 3.03 10.35 8.45
C CYS A 70 3.63 9.09 7.79
N ALA A 71 2.79 8.11 7.46
CA ALA A 71 3.23 6.89 6.78
C ALA A 71 2.18 6.36 5.79
N ALA A 72 2.64 5.70 4.74
CA ALA A 72 1.80 4.95 3.80
C ALA A 72 1.72 3.48 4.20
N ILE A 73 0.52 3.01 4.55
CA ILE A 73 0.33 1.68 5.15
C ILE A 73 -0.75 0.90 4.40
N ASP A 74 -0.47 -0.36 4.08
CA ASP A 74 -1.46 -1.29 3.56
C ASP A 74 -2.61 -1.52 4.57
N CYS A 75 -3.85 -1.48 4.07
CA CYS A 75 -5.03 -1.53 4.92
C CYS A 75 -5.21 -2.90 5.61
N VAL A 76 -4.82 -4.00 4.97
CA VAL A 76 -4.90 -5.35 5.57
C VAL A 76 -3.85 -5.48 6.65
N THR A 77 -2.63 -5.02 6.39
CA THR A 77 -1.54 -4.98 7.39
C THR A 77 -1.93 -4.12 8.59
N PHE A 78 -2.53 -2.94 8.37
CA PHE A 78 -3.02 -2.08 9.45
C PHE A 78 -4.10 -2.80 10.29
N ALA A 79 -5.04 -3.49 9.65
CA ALA A 79 -6.08 -4.25 10.34
C ALA A 79 -5.53 -5.45 11.13
N LEU A 80 -4.55 -6.17 10.57
CA LEU A 80 -3.85 -7.26 11.25
C LEU A 80 -3.09 -6.76 12.48
N LEU A 81 -2.39 -5.62 12.36
CA LEU A 81 -1.72 -4.99 13.50
C LEU A 81 -2.71 -4.50 14.56
N ALA A 82 -3.83 -3.91 14.15
CA ALA A 82 -4.89 -3.51 15.09
C ALA A 82 -5.41 -4.70 15.89
N ARG A 83 -5.60 -5.86 15.23
CA ARG A 83 -6.12 -7.08 15.86
C ARG A 83 -5.10 -7.76 16.77
N HIS A 84 -3.86 -7.91 16.30
CA HIS A 84 -2.87 -8.79 16.93
C HIS A 84 -1.78 -8.05 17.70
N ARG A 85 -1.55 -6.76 17.41
CA ARG A 85 -0.54 -5.90 18.05
C ARG A 85 -1.07 -4.47 18.23
N PRO A 86 -2.16 -4.25 18.98
CA PRO A 86 -2.82 -2.94 19.08
C PRO A 86 -1.88 -1.81 19.56
N ALA A 87 -0.86 -2.15 20.36
CA ALA A 87 0.16 -1.20 20.77
C ALA A 87 0.92 -0.57 19.58
N ALA A 88 1.08 -1.27 18.44
CA ALA A 88 1.77 -0.77 17.25
C ALA A 88 1.00 0.34 16.50
N ILE A 89 -0.30 0.50 16.77
CA ILE A 89 -1.14 1.55 16.18
C ILE A 89 -1.69 2.53 17.22
N HIS A 90 -1.30 2.37 18.48
CA HIS A 90 -1.77 3.23 19.56
C HIS A 90 -1.37 4.69 19.32
N GLY A 91 -2.31 5.62 19.52
CA GLY A 91 -2.10 7.05 19.30
C GLY A 91 -2.05 7.47 17.82
N LEU A 92 -2.13 6.52 16.88
CA LEU A 92 -2.19 6.79 15.44
C LEU A 92 -3.63 6.89 14.97
N ARG A 93 -3.83 7.57 13.84
CA ARG A 93 -5.14 7.65 13.16
C ARG A 93 -4.94 7.64 11.65
N VAL A 94 -5.97 7.16 10.94
CA VAL A 94 -6.01 7.26 9.48
C VAL A 94 -6.29 8.71 9.10
N LEU A 95 -5.41 9.31 8.30
CA LEU A 95 -5.59 10.67 7.77
C LEU A 95 -6.43 10.68 6.49
N THR A 96 -6.13 9.77 5.56
CA THR A 96 -6.80 9.64 4.28
C THR A 96 -6.66 8.21 3.74
N ARG A 97 -7.35 7.90 2.65
CA ARG A 97 -7.29 6.61 1.95
C ARG A 97 -7.03 6.85 0.46
N SER A 98 -6.19 6.02 -0.15
CA SER A 98 -6.04 6.00 -1.60
C SER A 98 -7.28 5.43 -2.29
N PRO A 99 -7.45 5.64 -3.61
CA PRO A 99 -8.45 4.90 -4.37
C PRO A 99 -8.22 3.39 -4.23
N GLN A 100 -9.30 2.62 -4.35
CA GLN A 100 -9.26 1.17 -4.28
C GLN A 100 -8.62 0.59 -5.55
N VAL A 101 -7.80 -0.43 -5.36
CA VAL A 101 -7.21 -1.27 -6.42
C VAL A 101 -7.33 -2.73 -5.97
N PRO A 102 -7.16 -3.71 -6.88
CA PRO A 102 -7.14 -5.11 -6.47
C PRO A 102 -6.08 -5.38 -5.39
N GLY A 103 -6.40 -6.31 -4.47
CA GLY A 103 -5.50 -6.76 -3.42
C GLY A 103 -4.26 -7.50 -3.95
N LEU A 104 -3.37 -7.88 -3.04
CA LEU A 104 -2.11 -8.56 -3.37
C LEU A 104 -2.37 -9.82 -4.22
N PRO A 105 -1.76 -9.95 -5.42
CA PRO A 105 -1.92 -11.14 -6.24
C PRO A 105 -1.14 -12.32 -5.69
N TYR A 106 -1.66 -13.53 -5.91
CA TYR A 106 -0.84 -14.75 -5.90
C TYR A 106 -0.14 -14.87 -7.25
N VAL A 107 1.19 -14.97 -7.24
CA VAL A 107 2.02 -15.05 -8.45
C VAL A 107 2.82 -16.34 -8.48
N CYS A 108 3.08 -16.84 -9.68
CA CYS A 108 3.97 -17.97 -9.93
C CYS A 108 5.04 -17.58 -10.95
N SER A 109 6.03 -18.45 -11.17
CA SER A 109 7.06 -18.23 -12.19
C SER A 109 6.44 -18.06 -13.58
N ASN A 110 7.06 -17.25 -14.44
CA ASN A 110 6.71 -17.14 -15.85
C ASN A 110 6.93 -18.46 -16.64
N THR A 111 7.66 -19.41 -16.06
CA THR A 111 7.89 -20.75 -16.62
C THR A 111 6.88 -21.80 -16.14
N CYS A 112 5.92 -21.45 -15.27
CA CYS A 112 4.91 -22.40 -14.82
C CYS A 112 4.00 -22.85 -15.98
N THR A 113 3.78 -24.15 -16.10
CA THR A 113 2.84 -24.72 -17.08
C THR A 113 1.40 -24.41 -16.71
N GLU A 114 0.50 -24.35 -17.68
CA GLU A 114 -0.94 -24.15 -17.46
C GLU A 114 -1.53 -25.17 -16.48
N ASP A 115 -1.13 -26.44 -16.63
CA ASP A 115 -1.51 -27.55 -15.74
C ASP A 115 -1.05 -27.30 -14.28
N THR A 116 0.15 -26.77 -14.09
CA THR A 116 0.64 -26.39 -12.75
C THR A 116 -0.15 -25.22 -12.18
N VAL A 117 -0.43 -24.19 -12.99
CA VAL A 117 -1.25 -23.05 -12.57
C VAL A 117 -2.65 -23.51 -12.17
N GLN A 118 -3.25 -24.44 -12.92
CA GLN A 118 -4.56 -24.98 -12.59
C GLN A 118 -4.56 -25.76 -11.27
N ARG A 119 -3.53 -26.59 -11.01
CA ARG A 119 -3.37 -27.26 -9.72
C ARG A 119 -3.22 -26.28 -8.55
N LEU A 120 -2.41 -25.23 -8.72
CA LEU A 120 -2.24 -24.20 -7.69
C LEU A 120 -3.55 -23.47 -7.39
N ARG A 121 -4.31 -23.10 -8.42
CA ARG A 121 -5.64 -22.49 -8.27
C ARG A 121 -6.59 -23.43 -7.54
N ASN A 122 -6.68 -24.69 -7.95
CA ASN A 122 -7.53 -25.68 -7.31
C ASN A 122 -7.18 -25.86 -5.84
N GLY A 123 -5.89 -25.94 -5.50
CA GLY A 123 -5.41 -26.03 -4.12
C GLY A 123 -5.76 -24.80 -3.28
N LEU A 124 -5.55 -23.59 -3.83
CA LEU A 124 -5.90 -22.34 -3.16
C LEU A 124 -7.42 -22.26 -2.87
N PHE A 125 -8.25 -22.53 -3.88
CA PHE A 125 -9.71 -22.51 -3.71
C PHE A 125 -10.19 -23.62 -2.77
N ALA A 126 -9.57 -24.81 -2.79
CA ALA A 126 -9.86 -25.85 -1.83
C ALA A 126 -9.55 -25.40 -0.40
N ALA A 127 -8.41 -24.75 -0.16
CA ALA A 127 -8.05 -24.20 1.15
C ALA A 127 -8.98 -23.07 1.60
N LEU A 128 -9.41 -22.20 0.67
CA LEU A 128 -10.38 -21.14 0.95
C LEU A 128 -11.76 -21.68 1.34
N ASN A 129 -12.14 -22.85 0.83
CA ASN A 129 -13.42 -23.49 1.13
C ASN A 129 -13.34 -24.54 2.26
N ALA A 130 -12.14 -24.92 2.71
CA ALA A 130 -11.96 -25.95 3.72
C ALA A 130 -12.47 -25.50 5.10
N PRO A 131 -13.46 -26.18 5.72
CA PRO A 131 -14.01 -25.77 7.02
C PRO A 131 -12.97 -25.77 8.14
N HIS A 132 -12.05 -26.73 8.15
CA HIS A 132 -10.99 -26.84 9.17
C HIS A 132 -9.93 -25.72 9.10
N LEU A 133 -9.93 -24.91 8.04
CA LEU A 133 -9.06 -23.73 7.91
C LEU A 133 -9.81 -22.41 8.19
N ALA A 134 -11.08 -22.46 8.61
CA ALA A 134 -11.89 -21.25 8.83
C ALA A 134 -11.24 -20.28 9.82
N ASP A 135 -10.71 -20.78 10.93
CA ASP A 135 -10.06 -19.94 11.95
C ASP A 135 -8.79 -19.29 11.41
N ALA A 136 -7.93 -20.06 10.71
CA ALA A 136 -6.72 -19.53 10.10
C ALA A 136 -7.04 -18.43 9.06
N ARG A 137 -8.08 -18.62 8.23
CA ARG A 137 -8.54 -17.59 7.29
C ARG A 137 -9.05 -16.34 8.01
N ALA A 138 -9.83 -16.52 9.07
CA ALA A 138 -10.32 -15.42 9.88
C ALA A 138 -9.19 -14.65 10.58
N GLU A 139 -8.12 -15.32 11.01
CA GLU A 139 -6.92 -14.69 11.59
C GLU A 139 -6.12 -13.87 10.58
N LEU A 140 -6.05 -14.35 9.33
CA LEU A 140 -5.36 -13.70 8.22
C LEU A 140 -6.21 -12.66 7.49
N LEU A 141 -7.47 -12.48 7.88
CA LEU A 141 -8.46 -11.63 7.21
C LEU A 141 -8.70 -12.01 5.73
N LEU A 142 -8.62 -13.31 5.42
CA LEU A 142 -8.86 -13.85 4.08
C LEU A 142 -10.28 -14.40 3.99
N GLN A 143 -11.05 -13.89 3.04
CA GLN A 143 -12.42 -14.36 2.80
C GLN A 143 -12.52 -15.23 1.55
N ASP A 144 -11.97 -14.75 0.43
CA ASP A 144 -12.06 -15.41 -0.86
C ASP A 144 -10.91 -14.96 -1.78
N ALA A 145 -10.80 -15.58 -2.95
CA ALA A 145 -9.96 -15.14 -4.05
C ALA A 145 -10.76 -15.11 -5.35
N VAL A 146 -10.31 -14.29 -6.29
CA VAL A 146 -10.92 -14.20 -7.62
C VAL A 146 -9.84 -14.33 -8.68
N ILE A 147 -10.18 -14.98 -9.80
CA ILE A 147 -9.30 -15.03 -10.96
C ILE A 147 -9.51 -13.74 -11.74
N LEU A 148 -8.48 -12.90 -11.78
CA LEU A 148 -8.49 -11.65 -12.52
C LEU A 148 -7.59 -11.75 -13.75
N SER A 149 -7.95 -11.04 -14.82
CA SER A 149 -6.99 -10.76 -15.90
C SER A 149 -5.90 -9.82 -15.38
N PRO A 150 -4.70 -9.82 -16.00
CA PRO A 150 -3.65 -8.86 -15.68
C PRO A 150 -4.13 -7.40 -15.74
N ASP A 151 -5.07 -7.08 -16.65
CA ASP A 151 -5.62 -5.73 -16.82
C ASP A 151 -6.33 -5.19 -15.58
N ALA A 152 -6.80 -6.06 -14.68
CA ALA A 152 -7.38 -5.61 -13.42
C ALA A 152 -6.40 -4.79 -12.58
N TYR A 153 -5.09 -5.00 -12.74
CA TYR A 153 -4.03 -4.27 -12.06
C TYR A 153 -3.57 -3.00 -12.82
N GLN A 154 -4.14 -2.71 -14.00
CA GLN A 154 -3.83 -1.50 -14.77
C GLN A 154 -4.01 -0.19 -13.96
N PRO A 155 -5.01 -0.03 -13.05
CA PRO A 155 -5.11 1.17 -12.22
C PRO A 155 -3.85 1.48 -11.41
N ILE A 156 -3.12 0.45 -10.95
CA ILE A 156 -1.85 0.65 -10.22
C ILE A 156 -0.79 1.29 -11.13
N GLN A 157 -0.69 0.82 -12.38
CA GLN A 157 0.22 1.39 -13.36
C GLN A 157 -0.19 2.81 -13.75
N GLN A 158 -1.50 3.07 -13.88
CA GLN A 158 -2.01 4.41 -14.18
C GLN A 158 -1.67 5.41 -13.07
N MET A 159 -1.75 5.01 -11.79
CA MET A 159 -1.31 5.82 -10.66
C MET A 159 0.19 6.16 -10.73
N MET A 160 1.02 5.17 -11.09
CA MET A 160 2.47 5.36 -11.26
C MET A 160 2.78 6.37 -12.38
N VAL A 161 2.14 6.21 -13.53
CA VAL A 161 2.30 7.08 -14.70
C VAL A 161 1.77 8.48 -14.42
N HIS A 162 0.64 8.61 -13.73
CA HIS A 162 0.09 9.89 -13.32
C HIS A 162 1.08 10.70 -12.48
N ALA A 163 1.68 10.06 -11.47
CA ALA A 163 2.68 10.72 -10.64
C ALA A 163 3.94 11.13 -11.45
N GLN A 164 4.42 10.26 -12.33
CA GLN A 164 5.56 10.57 -13.21
C GLN A 164 5.27 11.77 -14.12
N ARG A 165 4.07 11.83 -14.72
CA ARG A 165 3.65 12.95 -15.57
C ARG A 165 3.54 14.28 -14.82
N ALA A 166 3.25 14.23 -13.53
CA ALA A 166 3.26 15.39 -12.64
C ALA A 166 4.66 15.76 -12.13
N GLY A 167 5.72 15.11 -12.62
CA GLY A 167 7.11 15.32 -12.20
C GLY A 167 7.50 14.66 -10.88
N TYR A 168 6.58 13.93 -10.23
CA TYR A 168 6.85 13.12 -9.05
C TYR A 168 7.35 11.73 -9.48
N ILE A 169 8.53 11.67 -10.09
CA ILE A 169 9.21 10.40 -10.42
C ILE A 169 9.48 9.63 -9.13
N GLU A 170 9.99 10.35 -8.13
CA GLU A 170 10.17 9.88 -6.75
C GLU A 170 9.39 10.80 -5.78
N LEU A 171 9.23 10.37 -4.53
CA LEU A 171 8.62 11.17 -3.46
C LEU A 171 9.62 12.12 -2.76
N SER A 172 10.91 11.83 -2.87
CA SER A 172 12.03 12.61 -2.31
C SER A 172 12.51 13.70 -3.23
#